data_AF-A0A7Y1T9C8-F1
#
_entry.id   AF-A0A7Y1T9C8-F1
#
_cell.length_a   1.000
_cell.length_b   1.000
_cell.length_c   1.000
_cell.angle_alpha   90.00
_cell.angle_beta   90.00
_cell.angle_gamma   90.00
#
_symmetry.space_group_name_H-M   'P 1'
#
loop_
_entity.id
_entity.type
_entity.pdbx_description
1 polymer ?
#
loop_
_entity_poly.entity_id
_entity_poly.type
_entity_poly.pdbx_seq_one_letter_code
_entity_poly.pdbx_strand_id
1 'polypeptide(L)'
;MSNWLDGLARQLKQNAAAQLQRNRLCTSTPQAASIVVDGQWLDNFSSNDYLGYANHPAVVEAFRDAASRFGVGGGASHLVCGHSALHEQLEIALAEFTGRDRALLFSSGYMANMAVLGTLAKRGDSIFQDKLNHASLIDGGLASGAAHFRYRHNDLQHLAELLPKRRQGQAMI
;
A
#
# COMPACT_ATOMS: atom_id res chain seq x y z
N MET A 1 -10.32 23.13 -29.41
CA MET A 1 -9.98 22.01 -28.50
C MET A 1 -9.09 22.59 -27.41
N SER A 2 -9.59 22.80 -26.18
CA SER A 2 -8.73 23.17 -25.05
C SER A 2 -7.71 22.05 -24.90
N ASN A 3 -6.43 22.36 -25.09
CA ASN A 3 -5.38 21.38 -25.02
C ASN A 3 -5.32 20.85 -23.57
N TRP A 4 -5.28 19.54 -23.38
CA TRP A 4 -5.21 18.91 -22.06
C TRP A 4 -4.01 19.45 -21.25
N LEU A 5 -2.92 19.80 -21.95
CA LEU A 5 -1.74 20.44 -21.37
C LEU A 5 -2.04 21.82 -20.75
N ASP A 6 -2.92 22.63 -21.36
CA ASP A 6 -3.30 23.95 -20.81
C ASP A 6 -4.09 23.77 -19.50
N GLY A 7 -4.92 22.72 -19.44
CA GLY A 7 -5.65 22.33 -18.23
C GLY A 7 -4.69 21.94 -17.10
N LEU A 8 -3.71 21.09 -17.38
CA LEU A 8 -2.68 20.70 -16.41
C LEU A 8 -1.86 21.90 -15.94
N ALA A 9 -1.42 22.76 -16.87
CA ALA A 9 -0.64 23.95 -16.52
C ALA A 9 -1.43 24.89 -15.59
N ARG A 10 -2.74 25.04 -15.82
CA ARG A 10 -3.62 25.81 -14.94
C ARG A 10 -3.73 25.18 -13.54
N GLN A 11 -3.93 23.87 -13.45
CA GLN A 11 -4.01 23.16 -12.17
C GLN A 11 -2.68 23.25 -11.39
N LEU A 12 -1.54 23.14 -12.07
CA LEU A 12 -0.23 23.29 -11.44
C LEU A 12 -0.05 24.68 -10.84
N LYS A 13 -0.45 25.74 -11.55
CA LYS A 13 -0.44 27.12 -11.03
C LYS A 13 -1.34 27.29 -9.80
N GLN A 14 -2.53 26.68 -9.81
CA GLN A 14 -3.44 26.70 -8.66
C GLN A 14 -2.85 25.97 -7.46
N ASN A 15 -2.26 24.80 -7.66
CA ASN A 15 -1.59 24.04 -6.59
C ASN A 15 -0.39 24.81 -6.03
N ALA A 16 0.39 25.49 -6.88
CA ALA A 16 1.50 26.34 -6.46
C ALA A 16 1.02 27.51 -5.59
N ALA A 17 -0.02 28.22 -6.03
CA ALA A 17 -0.61 29.33 -5.27
C ALA A 17 -1.19 28.87 -3.92
N ALA A 18 -1.67 27.63 -3.83
CA ALA A 18 -2.17 27.00 -2.61
C ALA A 18 -1.08 26.30 -1.77
N GLN A 19 0.20 26.38 -2.15
CA GLN A 19 1.33 25.70 -1.48
C GLN A 19 1.18 24.16 -1.39
N LEU A 20 0.53 23.54 -2.38
CA LEU A 20 0.28 22.10 -2.48
C LEU A 20 1.29 21.36 -3.38
N GLN A 21 2.30 22.05 -3.89
CA GLN A 21 3.36 21.43 -4.69
C GLN A 21 4.22 20.52 -3.81
N ARG A 22 4.53 19.33 -4.32
CA ARG A 22 5.39 18.35 -3.67
C ARG A 22 6.63 18.14 -4.53
N ASN A 23 7.80 18.27 -3.92
CA ASN A 23 9.08 17.94 -4.53
C ASN A 23 9.65 16.72 -3.81
N ARG A 24 10.30 15.84 -4.57
CA ARG A 24 11.00 14.68 -3.99
C ARG A 24 12.36 15.15 -3.47
N LEU A 25 12.72 14.68 -2.30
CA LEU A 25 14.06 14.83 -1.74
C LEU A 25 14.97 13.72 -2.28
N CYS A 26 16.24 14.02 -2.51
CA CYS A 26 17.22 13.03 -2.95
C CYS A 26 18.10 12.59 -1.77
N THR A 27 18.14 11.29 -1.51
CA THR A 27 18.96 10.69 -0.44
C THR A 27 20.15 9.94 -1.02
N SER A 28 21.33 10.05 -0.40
CA SER A 28 22.57 9.43 -0.92
C SER A 28 23.27 8.46 0.04
N THR A 29 22.57 8.02 1.09
CA THR A 29 23.03 6.97 2.01
C THR A 29 22.02 5.82 2.02
N PRO A 30 22.42 4.63 2.50
CA PRO A 30 21.45 3.64 2.94
C PRO A 30 20.50 4.22 4.01
N GLN A 31 19.36 3.58 4.18
CA GLN A 31 18.37 3.98 5.19
C GLN A 31 18.93 3.78 6.60
N ALA A 32 18.88 4.83 7.43
CA ALA A 32 19.39 4.83 8.80
C ALA A 32 18.75 5.98 9.62
N ALA A 33 19.08 6.04 10.92
CA ALA A 33 18.67 7.12 11.82
C ALA A 33 19.23 8.49 11.42
N SER A 34 20.40 8.53 10.77
CA SER A 34 20.94 9.75 10.14
C SER A 34 21.25 9.45 8.67
N ILE A 35 20.84 10.35 7.77
CA ILE A 35 20.95 10.18 6.33
C ILE A 35 21.50 11.45 5.67
N VAL A 36 22.01 11.32 4.44
CA VAL A 36 22.34 12.49 3.61
C VAL A 36 21.17 12.82 2.70
N VAL A 37 20.64 14.04 2.81
CA VAL A 37 19.60 14.61 1.92
C VAL A 37 20.19 15.82 1.21
N ASP A 38 20.17 15.81 -0.12
CA ASP A 38 20.69 16.90 -0.96
C ASP A 38 22.10 17.38 -0.55
N GLY A 39 22.95 16.42 -0.12
CA GLY A 39 24.33 16.67 0.30
C GLY A 39 24.53 17.05 1.77
N GLN A 40 23.47 17.10 2.59
CA GLN A 40 23.54 17.47 4.01
C GLN A 40 23.16 16.29 4.92
N TRP A 41 23.90 16.12 6.02
CA TRP A 41 23.56 15.15 7.06
C TRP A 41 22.39 15.64 7.92
N LEU A 42 21.38 14.79 8.06
CA LEU A 42 20.17 15.06 8.85
C LEU A 42 19.78 13.82 9.67
N ASP A 43 19.16 14.06 10.83
CA ASP A 43 18.47 13.01 11.57
C ASP A 43 17.11 12.70 10.94
N ASN A 44 16.84 11.42 10.73
CA ASN A 44 15.73 10.92 9.93
C ASN A 44 14.52 10.56 10.77
N PHE A 45 13.72 11.58 11.11
CA PHE A 45 12.41 11.39 11.77
C PHE A 45 11.24 11.23 10.79
N SER A 46 11.52 11.02 9.50
CA SER A 46 10.52 11.02 8.42
C SER A 46 10.31 9.64 7.78
N SER A 47 10.99 8.61 8.28
CA SER A 47 10.94 7.25 7.71
C SER A 47 9.94 6.33 8.42
N ASN A 48 9.65 5.20 7.77
CA ASN A 48 8.86 4.10 8.33
C ASN A 48 9.74 2.91 8.75
N ASP A 49 11.06 3.08 8.89
CA ASP A 49 11.98 2.01 9.28
C ASP A 49 12.03 1.85 10.80
N TYR A 50 10.89 1.49 11.39
CA TYR A 50 10.67 1.52 12.84
C TYR A 50 11.63 0.61 13.64
N LEU A 51 12.10 -0.47 13.01
CA LEU A 51 12.96 -1.47 13.65
C LEU A 51 14.41 -1.43 13.13
N GLY A 52 14.74 -0.53 12.21
CA GLY A 52 16.09 -0.41 11.64
C GLY A 52 16.48 -1.57 10.72
N TYR A 53 15.51 -2.23 10.08
CA TYR A 53 15.78 -3.40 9.23
C TYR A 53 16.06 -3.06 7.78
N ALA A 54 15.73 -1.84 7.33
CA ALA A 54 15.91 -1.45 5.93
C ALA A 54 17.37 -1.56 5.43
N ASN A 55 18.35 -1.42 6.32
CA ASN A 55 19.78 -1.59 6.04
C ASN A 55 20.48 -2.55 7.02
N HIS A 56 19.75 -3.51 7.59
CA HIS A 56 20.36 -4.45 8.53
C HIS A 56 21.28 -5.45 7.81
N PRO A 57 22.53 -5.71 8.29
CA PRO A 57 23.51 -6.52 7.57
C PRO A 57 23.00 -7.92 7.18
N ALA A 58 22.26 -8.59 8.07
CA ALA A 58 21.72 -9.91 7.79
C ALA A 58 20.68 -9.91 6.64
N VAL A 59 19.91 -8.82 6.49
CA VAL A 59 18.92 -8.67 5.40
C VAL A 59 19.63 -8.43 4.08
N VAL A 60 20.67 -7.59 4.09
CA VAL A 60 21.51 -7.32 2.92
C VAL A 60 22.18 -8.61 2.43
N GLU A 61 22.79 -9.38 3.33
CA GLU A 61 23.43 -10.65 2.97
C GLU A 61 22.43 -11.69 2.45
N ALA A 62 21.25 -11.81 3.07
CA ALA A 62 20.19 -12.69 2.57
C ALA A 62 19.74 -12.32 1.15
N PHE A 63 19.63 -11.02 0.85
CA PHE A 63 19.30 -10.55 -0.50
C PHE A 63 20.40 -10.92 -1.51
N ARG A 64 21.68 -10.73 -1.15
CA ARG A 64 22.83 -11.06 -2.00
C ARG A 64 22.90 -12.56 -2.30
N ASP A 65 22.70 -13.41 -1.29
CA ASP A 65 22.67 -14.88 -1.46
C ASP A 65 21.51 -15.30 -2.37
N ALA A 66 20.30 -14.81 -2.08
CA ALA A 66 19.11 -15.12 -2.87
C ALA A 66 19.28 -14.70 -4.34
N ALA A 67 19.80 -13.50 -4.61
CA ALA A 67 20.05 -13.03 -5.96
C ALA A 67 21.08 -13.90 -6.70
N SER A 68 22.10 -14.39 -5.99
CA SER A 68 23.13 -15.28 -6.58
C SER A 68 22.57 -16.67 -6.92
N ARG A 69 21.64 -17.18 -6.10
CA ARG A 69 21.09 -18.54 -6.23
C ARG A 69 19.85 -18.63 -7.13
N PHE A 70 18.99 -17.63 -7.10
CA PHE A 70 17.68 -17.63 -7.76
C PHE A 70 17.56 -16.58 -8.88
N GLY A 71 18.56 -15.72 -9.05
CA GLY A 71 18.46 -14.55 -9.91
C GLY A 71 17.60 -13.44 -9.30
N VAL A 72 17.31 -12.41 -10.09
CA VAL A 72 16.66 -11.17 -9.59
C VAL A 72 15.16 -11.08 -9.86
N GLY A 73 14.65 -11.82 -10.85
CA GLY A 73 13.28 -11.67 -11.33
C GLY A 73 12.57 -13.00 -11.45
N GLY A 74 11.27 -13.02 -11.13
CA GLY A 74 10.43 -14.22 -11.25
C GLY A 74 10.09 -14.61 -12.69
N GLY A 75 10.31 -13.74 -13.68
CA GLY A 75 10.10 -14.04 -15.11
C GLY A 75 8.64 -14.15 -15.58
N ALA A 76 7.68 -14.32 -14.67
CA ALA A 76 6.24 -14.34 -14.96
C ALA A 76 5.41 -14.01 -13.70
N SER A 77 4.08 -14.09 -13.82
CA SER A 77 3.18 -14.02 -12.67
C SER A 77 3.25 -15.28 -11.81
N HIS A 78 2.79 -15.20 -10.55
CA HIS A 78 2.71 -16.35 -9.65
C HIS A 78 1.91 -17.52 -10.24
N LEU A 79 0.88 -17.24 -11.05
CA LEU A 79 -0.01 -18.26 -11.62
C LEU A 79 0.52 -18.95 -12.89
N VAL A 80 1.67 -18.52 -13.43
CA VAL A 80 2.27 -19.13 -14.63
C VAL A 80 3.53 -19.89 -14.25
N CYS A 81 4.64 -19.18 -14.05
CA CYS A 81 5.92 -19.78 -13.64
C CYS A 81 6.77 -18.83 -12.77
N GLY A 82 6.15 -17.77 -12.22
CA GLY A 82 6.84 -16.78 -11.39
C GLY A 82 6.81 -17.06 -9.89
N HIS A 83 6.13 -18.12 -9.45
CA HIS A 83 6.09 -18.51 -8.04
C HIS A 83 7.31 -19.37 -7.69
N SER A 84 8.36 -18.75 -7.13
CA SER A 84 9.56 -19.43 -6.67
C SER A 84 9.38 -20.11 -5.31
N ALA A 85 10.30 -21.02 -4.96
CA ALA A 85 10.35 -21.63 -3.63
C ALA A 85 10.53 -20.61 -2.49
N LEU A 86 11.15 -19.46 -2.77
CA LEU A 86 11.29 -18.39 -1.76
C LEU A 86 9.95 -17.70 -1.47
N HIS A 87 9.06 -17.58 -2.46
CA HIS A 87 7.71 -17.08 -2.23
C HIS A 87 6.90 -18.03 -1.36
N GLU A 88 6.88 -19.32 -1.70
CA GLU A 88 6.18 -20.35 -0.92
C GLU A 88 6.66 -20.38 0.54
N GLN A 89 7.98 -20.38 0.76
CA GLN A 89 8.57 -20.36 2.11
C GLN A 89 8.17 -19.13 2.91
N LEU A 90 8.13 -17.95 2.27
CA LEU A 90 7.71 -16.72 2.92
C LEU A 90 6.20 -16.74 3.24
N GLU A 91 5.34 -17.27 2.36
CA GLU A 91 3.91 -17.44 2.64
C GLU A 91 3.67 -18.34 3.85
N ILE A 92 4.37 -19.46 3.95
CA ILE A 92 4.31 -20.37 5.09
C ILE A 92 4.77 -19.66 6.37
N ALA A 93 5.95 -19.03 6.33
CA ALA A 93 6.50 -18.35 7.50
C ALA A 93 5.61 -17.18 7.98
N LEU A 94 4.99 -16.43 7.06
CA LEU A 94 4.05 -15.37 7.41
C LEU A 94 2.74 -15.91 8.00
N ALA A 95 2.23 -17.02 7.47
CA ALA A 95 1.04 -17.68 8.01
C ALA A 95 1.30 -18.13 9.47
N GLU A 96 2.44 -18.80 9.72
CA GLU A 96 2.88 -19.21 11.06
C GLU A 96 3.06 -17.99 11.99
N PHE A 97 3.80 -16.98 11.54
CA PHE A 97 4.08 -15.78 12.34
C PHE A 97 2.83 -15.02 12.74
N THR A 98 1.83 -14.95 11.86
CA THR A 98 0.57 -14.22 12.10
C THR A 98 -0.53 -15.07 12.72
N GLY A 99 -0.29 -16.38 12.94
CA GLY A 99 -1.28 -17.32 13.45
C GLY A 99 -2.47 -17.50 12.51
N ARG A 100 -2.22 -17.51 11.19
CA ARG A 100 -3.23 -17.69 10.14
C ARG A 100 -3.02 -18.99 9.40
N ASP A 101 -4.08 -19.55 8.85
CA ASP A 101 -4.01 -20.81 8.10
C ASP A 101 -3.18 -20.67 6.81
N ARG A 102 -3.20 -19.49 6.19
CA ARG A 102 -2.50 -19.18 4.93
C ARG A 102 -2.14 -17.69 4.86
N ALA A 103 -1.09 -17.40 4.09
CA ALA A 103 -0.77 -16.07 3.59
C ALA A 103 -0.64 -16.10 2.06
N LEU A 104 -0.81 -14.94 1.42
CA LEU A 104 -0.56 -14.73 0.00
C LEU A 104 0.29 -13.49 -0.19
N LEU A 105 1.31 -13.58 -1.05
CA LEU A 105 2.20 -12.46 -1.33
C LEU A 105 1.64 -11.52 -2.40
N PHE A 106 1.84 -10.23 -2.14
CA PHE A 106 1.67 -9.15 -3.10
C PHE A 106 2.92 -8.28 -3.09
N SER A 107 3.25 -7.67 -4.22
CA SER A 107 4.43 -6.79 -4.33
C SER A 107 4.34 -5.51 -3.50
N SER A 108 3.14 -5.13 -3.04
CA SER A 108 2.93 -3.99 -2.13
C SER A 108 1.63 -4.13 -1.35
N GLY A 109 1.56 -3.46 -0.19
CA GLY A 109 0.32 -3.32 0.58
C GLY A 109 -0.80 -2.59 -0.19
N TYR A 110 -0.46 -1.77 -1.19
CA TYR A 110 -1.45 -1.16 -2.07
C TYR A 110 -2.18 -2.20 -2.91
N MET A 111 -1.41 -3.06 -3.58
CA MET A 111 -1.95 -4.13 -4.43
C MET A 111 -2.71 -5.17 -3.61
N ALA A 112 -2.25 -5.50 -2.41
CA ALA A 112 -2.97 -6.39 -1.51
C ALA A 112 -4.37 -5.85 -1.20
N ASN A 113 -4.48 -4.58 -0.79
CA ASN A 113 -5.78 -3.96 -0.48
C ASN A 113 -6.70 -3.87 -1.71
N MET A 114 -6.15 -3.49 -2.86
CA MET A 114 -6.88 -3.47 -4.13
C MET A 114 -7.42 -4.86 -4.48
N ALA A 115 -6.59 -5.91 -4.34
CA ALA A 115 -6.97 -7.27 -4.66
C ALA A 115 -8.04 -7.80 -3.70
N VAL A 116 -7.85 -7.63 -2.38
CA VAL A 116 -8.82 -8.08 -1.37
C VAL A 116 -10.18 -7.42 -1.59
N LEU A 117 -10.23 -6.10 -1.70
CA LEU A 117 -11.49 -5.37 -1.86
C LEU A 117 -12.12 -5.61 -3.24
N GLY A 118 -11.32 -5.65 -4.30
CA GLY A 118 -11.82 -5.91 -5.66
C GLY A 118 -12.27 -7.35 -5.89
N THR A 119 -11.82 -8.31 -5.07
CA THR A 119 -12.21 -9.72 -5.19
C THR A 119 -13.37 -10.08 -4.27
N LEU A 120 -13.37 -9.58 -3.03
CA LEU A 120 -14.35 -9.98 -2.02
C LEU A 120 -15.62 -9.12 -2.03
N ALA A 121 -15.54 -7.89 -2.53
CA ALA A 121 -16.70 -7.02 -2.65
C ALA A 121 -17.08 -6.81 -4.12
N LYS A 122 -18.39 -6.72 -4.39
CA LYS A 122 -18.94 -6.50 -5.73
C LYS A 122 -20.11 -5.53 -5.68
N ARG A 123 -20.61 -5.16 -6.87
CA ARG A 123 -21.83 -4.37 -7.02
C ARG A 123 -23.00 -5.05 -6.29
N GLY A 124 -23.65 -4.29 -5.40
CA GLY A 124 -24.73 -4.78 -4.56
C GLY A 124 -24.32 -5.09 -3.11
N ASP A 125 -23.02 -5.17 -2.84
CA ASP A 125 -22.47 -5.25 -1.48
C ASP A 125 -22.28 -3.84 -0.89
N SER A 126 -21.84 -3.77 0.37
CA SER A 126 -21.50 -2.54 1.09
C SER A 126 -20.13 -2.62 1.74
N ILE A 127 -19.36 -1.55 1.64
CA ILE A 127 -18.08 -1.40 2.34
C ILE A 127 -18.19 -0.18 3.25
N PHE A 128 -17.96 -0.39 4.54
CA PHE A 128 -17.84 0.66 5.55
C PHE A 128 -16.36 0.94 5.77
N GLN A 129 -15.93 2.20 5.69
CA GLN A 129 -14.53 2.55 5.87
C GLN A 129 -14.36 3.75 6.78
N ASP A 130 -13.35 3.69 7.65
CA ASP A 130 -12.95 4.83 8.46
C ASP A 130 -12.55 6.00 7.56
N LYS A 131 -12.87 7.23 7.98
CA LYS A 131 -12.53 8.44 7.22
C LYS A 131 -11.03 8.66 7.05
N LEU A 132 -10.17 8.08 7.88
CA LEU A 132 -8.72 8.20 7.76
C LEU A 132 -8.03 6.91 7.29
N ASN A 133 -8.79 5.94 6.75
CA ASN A 133 -8.21 4.78 6.10
C ASN A 133 -7.18 5.19 5.04
N HIS A 134 -6.13 4.37 4.92
CA HIS A 134 -5.09 4.57 3.91
C HIS A 134 -5.69 4.61 2.49
N ALA A 135 -5.09 5.40 1.60
CA ALA A 135 -5.60 5.62 0.24
C ALA A 135 -5.86 4.31 -0.52
N SER A 136 -5.02 3.28 -0.35
CA SER A 136 -5.20 1.97 -0.99
C SER A 136 -6.51 1.25 -0.63
N LEU A 137 -6.98 1.41 0.61
CA LEU A 137 -8.26 0.84 1.04
C LEU A 137 -9.42 1.60 0.39
N ILE A 138 -9.31 2.93 0.32
CA ILE A 138 -10.31 3.78 -0.31
C ILE A 138 -10.41 3.45 -1.80
N ASP A 139 -9.28 3.41 -2.50
CA ASP A 139 -9.22 3.10 -3.92
C ASP A 139 -9.72 1.69 -4.22
N GLY A 140 -9.35 0.69 -3.40
CA GLY A 140 -9.86 -0.68 -3.55
C GLY A 140 -11.38 -0.74 -3.35
N GLY A 141 -11.89 -0.01 -2.36
CA GLY A 141 -13.33 0.09 -2.11
C GLY A 141 -14.07 0.73 -3.29
N LEU A 142 -13.54 1.82 -3.84
CA LEU A 142 -14.11 2.47 -5.02
C LEU A 142 -14.06 1.58 -6.26
N ALA A 143 -12.94 0.88 -6.49
CA ALA A 143 -12.76 -0.01 -7.63
C ALA A 143 -13.67 -1.25 -7.59
N SER A 144 -14.07 -1.72 -6.40
CA SER A 144 -14.98 -2.86 -6.23
C SER A 144 -16.39 -2.65 -6.80
N GLY A 145 -16.83 -1.39 -6.94
CA GLY A 145 -18.20 -1.04 -7.32
C GLY A 145 -19.26 -1.31 -6.24
N ALA A 146 -18.86 -1.71 -5.03
CA ALA A 146 -19.75 -1.81 -3.88
C ALA A 146 -20.23 -0.43 -3.40
N ALA A 147 -21.31 -0.41 -2.61
CA ALA A 147 -21.77 0.83 -1.99
C ALA A 147 -20.78 1.26 -0.89
N HIS A 148 -20.26 2.48 -0.99
CA HIS A 148 -19.24 3.00 -0.07
C HIS A 148 -19.86 3.87 1.02
N PHE A 149 -19.60 3.52 2.28
CA PHE A 149 -20.04 4.28 3.45
C PHE A 149 -18.83 4.68 4.28
N ARG A 150 -18.65 5.97 4.55
CA ARG A 150 -17.53 6.46 5.37
C ARG A 150 -18.02 6.93 6.73
N TYR A 151 -17.54 6.29 7.79
CA TYR A 151 -17.81 6.72 9.16
C TYR A 151 -16.72 7.65 9.69
N ARG A 152 -16.98 8.38 10.78
CA ARG A 152 -16.03 9.34 11.34
C ARG A 152 -14.88 8.56 12.00
N HIS A 153 -13.69 9.14 12.04
CA HIS A 153 -12.51 8.42 12.51
C HIS A 153 -12.69 7.87 13.93
N ASN A 154 -12.52 6.56 14.10
CA ASN A 154 -12.72 5.83 15.36
C ASN A 154 -14.11 6.03 16.01
N ASP A 155 -15.13 6.39 15.23
CA ASP A 155 -16.49 6.63 15.72
C ASP A 155 -17.40 5.43 15.45
N LEU A 156 -17.46 4.51 16.42
CA LEU A 156 -18.31 3.32 16.36
C LEU A 156 -19.81 3.66 16.40
N GLN A 157 -20.19 4.80 16.97
CA GLN A 157 -21.60 5.22 17.00
C GLN A 157 -22.06 5.63 15.59
N HIS A 158 -21.25 6.43 14.88
CA HIS A 158 -21.55 6.78 13.49
C HIS A 158 -21.55 5.54 12.59
N LEU A 159 -20.62 4.60 12.82
CA LEU A 159 -20.64 3.32 12.12
C LEU A 159 -21.97 2.59 12.36
N ALA A 160 -22.42 2.48 13.62
CA ALA A 160 -23.69 1.85 13.98
C ALA A 160 -24.91 2.54 13.32
N GLU A 161 -24.89 3.86 13.16
CA GLU A 161 -25.92 4.62 12.43
C GLU A 161 -25.92 4.34 10.91
N LEU A 162 -24.77 3.99 10.34
CA LEU A 162 -24.62 3.70 8.91
C LEU A 162 -24.91 2.24 8.57
N LEU A 163 -24.63 1.28 9.47
CA LEU A 163 -24.82 -0.16 9.24
C LEU A 163 -26.23 -0.56 8.74
N PRO A 164 -27.34 0.04 9.22
CA PRO A 164 -28.68 -0.22 8.70
C PRO A 164 -28.88 0.21 7.24
N LYS A 165 -28.05 1.12 6.70
CA LYS A 165 -28.14 1.63 5.33
C LYS A 165 -27.48 0.71 4.30
N ARG A 166 -26.91 -0.42 4.74
CA ARG A 166 -26.28 -1.40 3.84
C ARG A 166 -27.23 -1.89 2.74
N ARG A 167 -26.64 -2.29 1.64
CA ARG A 167 -27.34 -3.00 0.56
C ARG A 167 -27.66 -4.43 0.99
N GLN A 168 -28.51 -5.11 0.21
CA GLN A 168 -28.94 -6.49 0.50
C GLN A 168 -27.81 -7.52 0.35
N GLY A 169 -26.73 -7.18 -0.37
CA GLY A 169 -25.55 -8.03 -0.49
C GLY A 169 -24.74 -8.15 0.80
N GLN A 170 -23.50 -8.60 0.68
CA GLN A 170 -22.59 -8.71 1.82
C GLN A 170 -22.15 -7.33 2.31
N ALA A 171 -21.71 -7.28 3.56
CA ALA A 171 -21.17 -6.08 4.18
C ALA A 171 -19.77 -6.35 4.73
N MET A 172 -18.83 -5.48 4.37
CA MET A 172 -17.47 -5.46 4.90
C MET A 172 -17.27 -4.17 5.69
N ILE A 173 -16.62 -4.26 6.84
CA ILE A 173 -16.21 -3.13 7.69
C ILE A 173 -14.69 -3.09 7.71
#